data_AF-A0A9D3MSJ3-F1
#
_entry.id   AF-A0A9D3MSJ3-F1
#
_cell.length_a   1.000
_cell.length_b   1.000
_cell.length_c   1.000
_cell.angle_alpha   90.00
_cell.angle_beta   90.00
_cell.angle_gamma   90.00
#
_symmetry.space_group_name_H-M   'P 1'
#
loop_
_entity.id
_entity.type
_entity.pdbx_description
1 polymer ?
#
loop_
_entity_poly.entity_id
_entity_poly.type
_entity_poly.pdbx_seq_one_letter_code
_entity_poly.pdbx_strand_id
1 'polypeptide(L)' 'MTKLKNFEKMMSTDLMKVVSCMEHAISAVHPRTRYLAGWDAKFFWLPLSYMPTFVTDYVFYRLAVKPEKAVM' A
#
# COMPACT_ATOMS: atom_id res chain seq x y z
N MET A 1 22.38 0.04 -12.90
CA MET A 1 21.42 -0.84 -13.62
C MET A 1 20.81 -1.97 -12.78
N THR A 2 21.06 -2.03 -11.46
CA THR A 2 20.47 -3.05 -10.55
C THR A 2 19.26 -2.55 -9.75
N LYS A 3 19.05 -1.24 -9.59
CA LYS A 3 17.92 -0.67 -8.81
C LYS A 3 16.53 -0.90 -9.43
N LEU A 4 16.42 -1.04 -10.76
CA LEU A 4 15.11 -1.20 -11.43
C LEU A 4 14.51 -2.61 -11.29
N LYS A 5 15.36 -3.65 -11.22
CA LYS A 5 14.90 -5.06 -11.10
C LYS A 5 14.15 -5.37 -9.80
N ASN A 6 14.35 -4.56 -8.76
CA ASN A 6 13.68 -4.77 -7.48
C ASN A 6 12.23 -4.27 -7.47
N PHE A 7 11.90 -3.27 -8.30
CA PHE A 7 10.53 -2.73 -8.37
C PHE A 7 9.56 -3.72 -9.02
N GLU A 8 9.98 -4.46 -10.05
CA GLU A 8 9.16 -5.50 -10.67
C GLU A 8 8.74 -6.58 -9.66
N LYS A 9 9.59 -6.86 -8.66
CA LYS A 9 9.29 -7.84 -7.60
C LYS A 9 8.29 -7.31 -6.55
N MET A 10 8.14 -6.00 -6.42
CA MET A 10 7.15 -5.36 -5.53
C MET A 10 5.77 -5.25 -6.20
N MET A 11 5.72 -5.27 -7.54
CA MET A 11 4.47 -5.23 -8.28
C MET A 11 3.79 -6.59 -8.23
N SER A 12 2.56 -6.63 -7.73
CA SER A 12 1.76 -7.85 -7.80
C SER A 12 1.48 -8.18 -9.27
N THR A 13 1.84 -9.39 -9.70
CA THR A 13 1.63 -9.88 -11.07
C THR A 13 0.14 -9.91 -11.47
N ASP A 14 -0.75 -10.05 -10.48
CA ASP A 14 -2.20 -10.17 -10.70
C ASP A 14 -2.92 -8.82 -10.61
N LEU A 15 -3.16 -8.21 -11.77
CA LEU A 15 -4.00 -7.01 -11.91
C LEU A 15 -5.47 -7.27 -11.54
N MET A 16 -5.91 -8.54 -11.56
CA MET A 16 -7.29 -8.95 -11.28
C MET A 16 -7.76 -8.62 -9.86
N LYS A 17 -6.84 -8.39 -8.91
CA LYS A 17 -7.17 -7.98 -7.53
C LYS A 17 -7.90 -6.63 -7.49
N VAL A 18 -7.54 -5.71 -8.38
CA VAL A 18 -8.18 -4.39 -8.48
C VAL A 18 -9.56 -4.50 -9.12
N VAL A 19 -9.64 -5.27 -10.23
CA VAL A 19 -10.88 -5.48 -10.97
C VAL A 19 -11.94 -6.13 -10.07
N SER A 20 -11.59 -7.18 -9.34
CA SER A 20 -12.51 -7.85 -8.40
C SER A 20 -13.02 -6.90 -7.30
N CYS A 21 -12.18 -5.99 -6.81
CA CYS A 21 -12.60 -4.98 -5.83
C CYS A 21 -13.54 -3.93 -6.44
N MET A 22 -13.33 -3.55 -7.70
CA MET A 22 -14.25 -2.66 -8.43
C MET A 22 -15.60 -3.34 -8.72
N GLU A 23 -15.60 -4.60 -9.17
CA GLU A 23 -16.81 -5.38 -9.39
C GLU A 23 -17.62 -5.47 -8.09
N HIS A 24 -16.97 -5.80 -6.98
CA HIS A 24 -17.64 -5.83 -5.68
C HIS A 24 -18.20 -4.45 -5.29
N ALA A 25 -17.48 -3.37 -5.58
CA ALA A 25 -17.94 -2.02 -5.27
C ALA A 25 -19.20 -1.62 -6.05
N ILE A 26 -19.31 -2.05 -7.31
CA ILE A 26 -20.45 -1.74 -8.20
C ILE A 26 -21.65 -2.64 -7.88
N SER A 27 -21.42 -3.90 -7.49
CA SER A 27 -22.50 -4.85 -7.15
C SER A 27 -22.95 -4.80 -5.70
N ALA A 28 -22.29 -4.03 -4.82
CA ALA A 28 -22.63 -3.96 -3.41
C ALA A 28 -23.94 -3.19 -3.16
N VAL A 29 -24.86 -3.81 -2.42
CA VAL A 29 -26.14 -3.20 -1.98
C VAL A 29 -25.91 -1.99 -1.06
N HIS A 30 -24.81 -1.97 -0.31
CA HIS A 30 -24.43 -0.87 0.60
C HIS A 30 -22.99 -0.45 0.32
N PRO A 31 -22.76 0.49 -0.62
CA PRO A 31 -21.41 0.84 -1.03
C PRO A 31 -20.64 1.53 0.10
N ARG A 32 -19.37 1.15 0.29
CA ARG A 32 -18.46 1.81 1.24
C ARG A 32 -17.66 2.91 0.53
N THR A 33 -17.31 3.96 1.26
CA THR A 33 -16.49 5.07 0.75
C THR A 33 -15.02 4.70 0.53
N ARG A 34 -14.55 3.55 1.05
CA ARG A 34 -13.18 3.09 0.89
C ARG A 34 -13.14 1.58 0.62
N TYR A 35 -12.75 1.22 -0.60
CA TYR A 35 -12.45 -0.16 -0.99
C TYR A 35 -10.93 -0.35 -1.06
N LEU A 36 -10.45 -1.48 -0.54
CA LEU A 36 -9.04 -1.82 -0.50
C LEU A 36 -8.81 -2.98 -1.46
N ALA A 37 -7.96 -2.75 -2.47
CA ALA A 37 -7.57 -3.79 -3.40
C ALA A 37 -6.44 -4.63 -2.80
N GLY A 38 -6.71 -5.91 -2.55
CA GLY A 38 -5.71 -6.83 -2.03
C GLY A 38 -5.69 -6.99 -0.51
N TRP A 39 -4.96 -8.02 -0.08
CA TRP A 39 -4.87 -8.42 1.32
C TRP A 39 -3.87 -7.56 2.12
N ASP A 40 -2.80 -7.13 1.46
CA ASP A 40 -1.79 -6.21 2.00
C ASP A 40 -2.40 -4.88 2.43
N ALA A 41 -3.27 -4.31 1.60
CA ALA A 41 -3.96 -3.07 1.91
C ALA A 41 -4.86 -3.19 3.15
N LYS A 42 -5.46 -4.37 3.36
CA LYS A 42 -6.37 -4.62 4.48
C LYS A 42 -5.65 -4.93 5.80
N PHE A 43 -4.55 -5.67 5.75
CA PHE A 43 -3.82 -6.09 6.96
C PHE A 43 -2.67 -5.18 7.33
N PHE A 44 -2.07 -4.48 6.37
CA PHE A 44 -0.93 -3.62 6.63
C PHE A 44 -1.33 -2.14 6.57
N TRP A 45 -1.93 -1.69 5.46
CA TRP A 45 -2.21 -0.27 5.30
C TRP A 45 -3.41 0.23 6.10
N LEU A 46 -4.44 -0.58 6.26
CA LEU A 46 -5.61 -0.18 7.04
C LEU A 46 -5.26 0.02 8.52
N PRO A 47 -4.59 -0.92 9.23
CA PRO A 47 -4.19 -0.70 10.61
C PRO A 47 -3.20 0.46 10.75
N LEU A 48 -2.22 0.55 9.85
CA LEU A 48 -1.22 1.62 9.91
C LEU A 48 -1.85 3.02 9.76
N SER A 49 -2.90 3.14 8.94
CA SER A 49 -3.63 4.41 8.77
C SER A 49 -4.36 4.88 10.02
N TYR A 50 -4.70 3.96 10.94
CA TYR A 50 -5.37 4.27 12.21
C TYR A 50 -4.40 4.29 13.40
N MET A 51 -3.13 3.94 13.20
CA MET A 51 -2.13 3.95 14.27
C MET A 51 -1.62 5.37 14.55
N PRO A 52 -1.11 5.64 15.76
CA PRO A 52 -0.49 6.92 16.10
C PRO A 52 0.70 7.26 15.19
N THR A 53 0.92 8.55 14.96
CA THR A 53 1.98 9.07 14.08
C THR A 53 3.37 8.59 14.46
N PHE A 54 3.66 8.39 15.75
CA PHE A 54 4.97 7.87 16.18
C PHE A 54 5.25 6.44 15.69
N VAL A 55 4.22 5.60 15.55
CA VAL A 55 4.36 4.23 15.04
C VAL A 55 4.57 4.27 13.54
N THR A 56 3.78 5.07 12.83
CA THR A 56 3.90 5.21 11.38
C THR A 56 5.26 5.76 11.00
N ASP A 57 5.74 6.79 11.71
CA ASP A 57 7.05 7.38 11.48
C ASP A 57 8.17 6.40 11.75
N TYR A 58 8.09 5.60 12.82
CA TYR A 58 9.09 4.56 13.09
C TYR A 58 9.15 3.52 11.97
N VAL A 59 7.99 3.06 11.48
CA VAL A 59 7.91 2.10 10.37
C VAL A 59 8.49 2.72 9.09
N PHE A 60 8.13 3.97 8.77
CA PHE A 60 8.69 4.67 7.62
C PHE A 60 10.18 4.92 7.74
N TYR A 61 10.71 5.30 8.90
CA TYR A 61 12.16 5.46 9.11
C TYR A 61 12.93 4.16 8.89
N ARG A 62 12.33 3.01 9.21
CA ARG A 62 12.96 1.69 9.03
C ARG A 62 12.87 1.19 7.59
N LEU A 63 11.82 1.56 6.85
CA LEU A 63 11.59 1.16 5.46
C LEU A 63 12.15 2.17 4.44
N ALA A 64 12.34 3.42 4.83
CA ALA A 64 12.80 4.48 3.95
C ALA A 64 14.26 4.24 3.54
N VAL A 65 14.51 4.38 2.24
CA VAL A 65 15.87 4.46 1.72
C VAL A 65 16.50 5.73 2.27
N LYS A 66 17.64 5.60 2.97
CA LYS A 66 18.37 6.76 3.48
C LYS A 66 18.57 7.78 2.36
N PRO A 67 18.16 9.04 2.53
CA PRO A 67 18.37 10.06 1.51
C PRO A 67 19.87 10.26 1.30
N GLU A 68 20.29 10.33 0.04
CA GLU A 68 21.70 10.44 -0.34
C GLU A 68 22.29 11.80 0.05
N LYS A 69 21.45 12.84 0.15
CA LYS A 69 21.76 14.14 0.75
C LYS A 69 20.52 14.67 1.47
N ALA A 70 20.67 15.06 2.73
CA ALA A 70 19.70 15.91 3.42
C ALA A 70 20.09 17.36 3.10
N VAL A 71 19.30 18.01 2.25
CA VAL A 71 19.46 19.45 1.98
C VAL A 71 18.53 20.16 2.96
N MET A 72 19.10 20.99 3.83
CA MET A 72 18.36 21.99 4.61
C MET A 72 18.00 23.18 3.72
#